data_AF-A0A939I776-F1
#
_entry.id   AF-A0A939I776-F1
#
_cell.length_a   1.000
_cell.length_b   1.000
_cell.length_c   1.000
_cell.angle_alpha   90.00
_cell.angle_beta   90.00
_cell.angle_gamma   90.00
#
_symmetry.space_group_name_H-M   'P 1'
#
loop_
_entity.id
_entity.type
_entity.pdbx_description
1 polymer ?
#
loop_
_entity_poly.entity_id
_entity_poly.type
_entity_poly.pdbx_seq_one_letter_code
_entity_poly.pdbx_strand_id
1 'polypeptide(L)'
;MTELPPYWLRDNCPCAECRDPRNGQKLFQIDELPDDLAIATSTETDGHLDVLWSDGHRSRYPLAWLHAEDEGDGRTEQGKRLWAAADFAGGIPEAEWAAYLTDPAERAAVLAAVRRSGFAVLRGVPTVERQVLRVAESFGYVRVTNYGELFDVRVEPDPNNLAFTSVAIAPHTDNPYRDPVPTLQLLHCLENSATGGDSGLVDGFKAAALLREEAPEDFATLTRTPVPFVFRDRRTELRADRPLIDVDALGRIREVRFNNRSIGTLRGNNLGTFYTAYRRFAAITLRPELRLTFRLAPGDCLVFDNTRLLHARTAFRQDGHRHLQGCYADLDSLSSTLAVLHRRTAALDELAALFAGEGAGEYLGEEVTMAEHMLQAAAAAEAAGAPEHLVAAALLHDIGHFRGSLHGRDLMQGQDNRHSHTGADWLARWFGPEVTEPVRLHVAAKRYLCAVEPGYRARLSEASEYTLNVQGGPMDEPEAAAFALLPGAEDAVAVRRWDEQAKVAGAPTPDFEHYRPLLAALMR
;
A
#
# COMPACT_ATOMS: atom_id res chain seq x y z
N MET A 1 1.54 4.10 -31.75
CA MET A 1 2.15 4.87 -30.64
C MET A 1 1.12 5.90 -30.22
N THR A 2 0.79 5.97 -28.94
CA THR A 2 -0.13 7.00 -28.42
C THR A 2 0.57 8.35 -28.52
N GLU A 3 0.00 9.29 -29.27
CA GLU A 3 0.53 10.65 -29.39
C GLU A 3 0.19 11.40 -28.09
N LEU A 4 1.23 11.78 -27.32
CA LEU A 4 1.08 12.46 -26.03
C LEU A 4 1.15 13.99 -26.22
N PRO A 5 0.21 14.77 -25.66
CA PRO A 5 0.24 16.23 -25.79
C PRO A 5 1.47 16.87 -25.14
N PRO A 6 2.10 17.89 -25.75
CA PRO A 6 3.22 18.64 -25.15
C PRO A 6 2.94 19.15 -23.74
N TYR A 7 1.76 19.75 -23.53
CA TYR A 7 1.31 20.20 -22.21
C TYR A 7 1.23 19.07 -21.19
N TRP A 8 0.73 17.90 -21.57
CA TRP A 8 0.63 16.76 -20.64
C TRP A 8 2.01 16.30 -20.19
N LEU A 9 2.96 16.19 -21.11
CA LEU A 9 4.34 15.82 -20.79
C LEU A 9 4.96 16.87 -19.85
N ARG A 10 5.00 18.14 -20.25
CA ARG A 10 5.60 19.24 -19.48
C ARG A 10 4.97 19.42 -18.09
N ASP A 11 3.65 19.27 -18.00
CA ASP A 11 2.90 19.35 -16.74
C ASP A 11 3.24 18.21 -15.77
N ASN A 12 3.75 17.10 -16.30
CA ASN A 12 4.15 15.91 -15.55
C ASN A 12 5.67 15.74 -15.44
N CYS A 13 6.46 16.79 -15.73
CA CYS A 13 7.92 16.75 -15.56
C CYS A 13 8.30 16.28 -14.14
N PRO A 14 9.13 15.23 -13.99
CA PRO A 14 9.48 14.66 -12.70
C PRO A 14 10.68 15.35 -12.02
N CYS A 15 11.26 16.40 -12.62
CA CYS A 15 12.46 17.04 -12.08
C CYS A 15 12.20 17.81 -10.78
N ALA A 16 13.26 18.05 -10.00
CA ALA A 16 13.17 18.73 -8.71
C ALA A 16 12.73 20.21 -8.80
N GLU A 17 12.80 20.84 -9.99
CA GLU A 17 12.25 22.17 -10.23
C GLU A 17 10.72 22.15 -10.40
N CYS A 18 10.18 21.04 -10.92
CA CYS A 18 8.76 20.88 -11.21
C CYS A 18 8.01 20.18 -10.09
N ARG A 19 8.68 19.34 -9.30
CA ARG A 19 8.10 18.58 -8.18
C ARG A 19 9.03 18.57 -6.96
N ASP A 20 8.49 18.76 -5.77
CA ASP A 20 9.28 18.65 -4.53
C ASP A 20 9.79 17.20 -4.40
N PRO A 21 11.12 16.98 -4.28
CA PRO A 21 11.70 15.65 -4.28
C PRO A 21 11.32 14.80 -3.05
N ARG A 22 10.78 15.41 -1.99
CA ARG A 22 10.39 14.72 -0.74
C ARG A 22 8.93 14.28 -0.75
N ASN A 23 8.04 15.05 -1.35
CA ASN A 23 6.59 14.81 -1.28
C ASN A 23 5.91 14.65 -2.65
N GLY A 24 6.61 14.92 -3.76
CA GLY A 24 6.13 14.76 -5.13
C GLY A 24 5.10 15.82 -5.58
N GLN A 25 4.78 16.80 -4.74
CA GLN A 25 3.85 17.87 -5.08
C GLN A 25 4.42 18.76 -6.18
N LYS A 26 3.54 19.17 -7.09
CA LYS A 26 3.88 20.07 -8.19
C LYS A 26 4.22 21.46 -7.64
N LEU A 27 5.30 22.07 -8.15
CA LEU A 27 5.84 23.36 -7.68
C LEU A 27 5.40 24.56 -8.52
N PHE A 28 4.58 24.34 -9.55
CA PHE A 28 4.06 25.36 -10.45
C PHE A 28 2.58 25.10 -10.77
N GLN A 29 1.88 26.13 -11.22
CA GLN A 29 0.50 26.04 -11.74
C GLN A 29 0.50 25.86 -13.25
N ILE A 30 -0.54 25.23 -13.80
CA ILE A 30 -0.63 24.92 -15.23
C ILE A 30 -0.57 26.17 -16.12
N ASP A 31 -1.08 27.31 -15.65
CA ASP A 31 -1.08 28.60 -16.35
C ASP A 31 0.29 29.31 -16.33
N GLU A 32 1.26 28.79 -15.59
CA GLU A 32 2.66 29.24 -15.68
C GLU A 32 3.38 28.66 -16.91
N LEU A 33 2.81 27.64 -17.56
CA LEU A 33 3.35 27.11 -18.82
C LEU A 33 3.00 28.04 -19.99
N PRO A 34 3.93 28.31 -20.93
CA PRO A 34 3.66 29.20 -22.06
C PRO A 34 2.54 28.69 -22.98
N ASP A 35 1.70 29.59 -23.50
CA ASP A 35 0.60 29.27 -24.43
C ASP A 35 1.07 28.57 -25.72
N ASP A 36 2.30 28.86 -26.16
CA ASP A 36 2.97 28.29 -27.33
C ASP A 36 3.98 27.19 -26.98
N LEU A 37 3.79 26.52 -25.84
CA LEU A 37 4.64 25.41 -25.41
C LEU A 37 4.73 24.33 -26.49
N ALA A 38 5.96 24.04 -26.91
CA ALA A 38 6.28 23.04 -27.91
C ALA A 38 7.51 22.22 -27.51
N ILE A 39 7.62 21.03 -28.08
CA ILE A 39 8.84 20.21 -28.02
C ILE A 39 9.82 20.81 -29.02
N ALA A 40 10.94 21.35 -28.53
CA ALA A 40 12.02 21.84 -29.37
C ALA A 40 12.85 20.67 -29.93
N THR A 41 13.24 19.73 -29.07
CA THR A 41 13.84 18.45 -29.46
C THR A 41 13.45 17.35 -28.49
N SER A 42 13.48 16.10 -28.95
CA SER A 42 13.33 14.92 -28.09
C SER A 42 14.26 13.80 -28.54
N THR A 43 14.79 13.02 -27.60
CA THR A 43 15.68 11.89 -27.90
C THR A 43 15.46 10.78 -26.88
N GLU A 44 15.38 9.53 -27.35
CA GLU A 44 15.34 8.38 -26.46
C GLU A 44 16.76 7.91 -26.16
N THR A 45 17.10 7.73 -24.88
CA THR A 45 18.42 7.30 -24.43
C THR A 45 18.29 6.52 -23.13
N ASP A 46 18.91 5.34 -23.06
CA ASP A 46 18.95 4.48 -21.86
C ASP A 46 17.58 4.22 -21.22
N GLY A 47 16.57 3.87 -22.03
CA GLY A 47 15.22 3.60 -21.53
C GLY A 47 14.45 4.84 -21.06
N HIS A 48 14.92 6.03 -21.39
CA HIS A 48 14.27 7.30 -21.07
C HIS A 48 14.00 8.12 -22.33
N LEU A 49 13.00 9.00 -22.26
CA LEU A 49 12.76 10.09 -23.21
C LEU A 49 13.26 11.41 -22.61
N ASP A 50 14.29 11.97 -23.21
CA ASP A 50 14.77 13.33 -22.93
C ASP A 50 14.07 14.33 -23.85
N VAL A 51 13.54 15.41 -23.28
CA VAL A 51 12.78 16.45 -23.99
C VAL A 51 13.35 17.83 -23.65
N LEU A 52 13.66 18.62 -24.68
CA LEU A 52 13.92 20.05 -24.59
C LEU A 52 12.67 20.80 -25.03
N TRP A 53 12.20 21.71 -24.20
CA TRP A 53 11.00 22.51 -24.43
C TRP A 53 11.32 23.87 -25.06
N SER A 54 10.32 24.51 -25.68
CA SER A 54 10.44 25.86 -26.25
C SER A 54 10.75 26.95 -25.22
N ASP A 55 10.42 26.72 -23.95
CA ASP A 55 10.78 27.57 -22.80
C ASP A 55 12.24 27.37 -22.32
N GLY A 56 12.98 26.44 -22.94
CA GLY A 56 14.35 26.07 -22.57
C GLY A 56 14.44 25.04 -21.44
N HIS A 57 13.32 24.63 -20.82
CA HIS A 57 13.31 23.62 -19.78
C HIS A 57 13.67 22.24 -20.35
N ARG A 58 14.21 21.37 -19.50
CA ARG A 58 14.57 19.99 -19.85
C ARG A 58 13.86 19.01 -18.96
N SER A 59 13.23 18.01 -19.56
CA SER A 59 12.55 16.94 -18.84
C SER A 59 13.09 15.58 -19.28
N ARG A 60 13.15 14.64 -18.34
CA ARG A 60 13.53 13.24 -18.60
C ARG A 60 12.47 12.32 -18.03
N TYR A 61 11.91 11.44 -18.85
CA TYR A 61 10.83 10.52 -18.48
C TYR A 61 11.27 9.08 -18.67
N PRO A 62 11.05 8.17 -17.71
CA PRO A 62 11.21 6.73 -17.96
C PRO A 62 10.23 6.28 -19.05
N LEU A 63 10.70 5.52 -20.05
CA LEU A 63 9.81 4.98 -21.10
C LEU A 63 8.74 4.05 -20.50
N ALA A 64 9.08 3.30 -19.45
CA ALA A 64 8.13 2.47 -18.73
C ALA A 64 6.97 3.27 -18.13
N TRP A 65 7.22 4.50 -17.65
CA TRP A 65 6.17 5.39 -17.15
C TRP A 65 5.29 5.93 -18.28
N LEU A 66 5.88 6.26 -19.44
CA LEU A 66 5.15 6.72 -20.63
C LEU A 66 4.26 5.63 -21.24
N HIS A 67 4.64 4.37 -21.06
CA HIS A 67 3.91 3.20 -21.57
C HIS A 67 3.03 2.52 -20.52
N ALA A 68 2.97 3.05 -19.30
CA ALA A 68 2.12 2.51 -18.25
C ALA A 68 0.64 2.60 -18.66
N GLU A 69 -0.10 1.51 -18.48
CA GLU A 69 -1.54 1.50 -18.74
C GLU A 69 -2.30 2.25 -17.63
N ASP A 70 -3.39 2.92 -18.00
CA ASP A 70 -4.31 3.51 -17.02
C ASP A 70 -5.09 2.39 -16.33
N GLU A 71 -4.72 2.09 -15.08
CA GLU A 71 -5.42 1.10 -14.24
C GLU A 71 -6.85 1.56 -13.85
N GLY A 72 -7.20 2.82 -14.10
CA GLY A 72 -8.51 3.39 -13.85
C GLY A 72 -8.84 3.58 -12.35
N ASP A 73 -10.09 3.95 -12.04
CA ASP A 73 -10.52 4.07 -10.65
C ASP A 73 -10.85 2.68 -10.09
N GLY A 74 -9.90 2.13 -9.32
CA GLY A 74 -10.05 0.84 -8.67
C GLY A 74 -11.21 0.71 -7.66
N ARG A 75 -11.98 1.78 -7.41
CA ARG A 75 -13.25 1.72 -6.64
C ARG A 75 -14.43 1.28 -7.51
N THR A 76 -14.35 1.48 -8.82
CA THR A 76 -15.42 1.10 -9.76
C THR A 76 -15.38 -0.39 -10.06
N GLU A 77 -16.45 -0.92 -10.67
CA GLU A 77 -16.56 -2.32 -11.10
C GLU A 77 -15.38 -2.81 -11.97
N GLN A 78 -14.67 -1.93 -12.68
CA GLN A 78 -13.51 -2.31 -13.49
C GLN A 78 -12.31 -2.79 -12.65
N GLY A 79 -12.10 -2.18 -11.47
CA GLY A 79 -11.04 -2.59 -10.55
C GLY A 79 -11.44 -3.72 -9.60
N LYS A 80 -12.59 -4.36 -9.83
CA LYS A 80 -13.21 -5.34 -8.92
C LYS A 80 -13.46 -6.64 -9.65
N ARG A 81 -13.36 -7.77 -8.93
CA ARG A 81 -13.90 -9.05 -9.39
C ARG A 81 -15.35 -9.15 -8.96
N LEU A 82 -16.30 -8.99 -9.88
CA LEU A 82 -17.72 -9.24 -9.60
C LEU A 82 -17.97 -10.74 -9.40
N TRP A 83 -18.79 -11.13 -8.42
CA TRP A 83 -18.94 -12.53 -8.04
C TRP A 83 -20.38 -12.95 -7.71
N ALA A 84 -20.64 -14.25 -7.85
CA ALA A 84 -21.80 -14.97 -7.32
C ALA A 84 -21.35 -15.93 -6.20
N ALA A 85 -22.27 -16.52 -5.43
CA ALA A 85 -21.91 -17.35 -4.28
C ALA A 85 -21.02 -18.56 -4.66
N ALA A 86 -21.24 -19.14 -5.84
CA ALA A 86 -20.48 -20.28 -6.34
C ALA A 86 -18.98 -19.98 -6.56
N ASP A 87 -18.61 -18.71 -6.76
CA ASP A 87 -17.21 -18.29 -6.93
C ASP A 87 -16.33 -18.54 -5.69
N PHE A 88 -16.97 -18.75 -4.53
CA PHE A 88 -16.31 -19.03 -3.24
C PHE A 88 -16.57 -20.45 -2.73
N ALA A 89 -16.98 -21.38 -3.60
CA ALA A 89 -17.15 -22.78 -3.22
C ALA A 89 -15.85 -23.44 -2.71
N GLY A 90 -14.69 -22.95 -3.16
CA GLY A 90 -13.37 -23.39 -2.72
C GLY A 90 -12.86 -22.72 -1.44
N GLY A 91 -13.64 -21.82 -0.83
CA GLY A 91 -13.23 -21.04 0.34
C GLY A 91 -13.43 -19.54 0.14
N ILE A 92 -13.44 -18.82 1.26
CA ILE A 92 -13.52 -17.35 1.30
C ILE A 92 -12.13 -16.75 1.54
N PRO A 93 -11.89 -15.47 1.20
CA PRO A 93 -10.64 -14.82 1.55
C PRO A 93 -10.52 -14.68 3.07
N GLU A 94 -9.55 -15.35 3.66
CA GLU A 94 -9.32 -15.36 5.09
C GLU A 94 -7.84 -15.52 5.44
N ALA A 95 -7.48 -15.06 6.64
CA ALA A 95 -6.13 -15.15 7.19
C ALA A 95 -6.17 -15.21 8.72
N GLU A 96 -5.16 -15.81 9.33
CA GLU A 96 -4.97 -15.74 10.79
C GLU A 96 -4.50 -14.35 11.21
N TRP A 97 -5.13 -13.77 12.24
CA TRP A 97 -4.80 -12.44 12.75
C TRP A 97 -3.32 -12.31 13.15
N ALA A 98 -2.73 -13.36 13.72
CA ALA A 98 -1.32 -13.39 14.05
C ALA A 98 -0.43 -13.26 12.81
N ALA A 99 -0.72 -14.01 11.75
CA ALA A 99 0.03 -13.95 10.49
C ALA A 99 -0.16 -12.59 9.80
N TYR A 100 -1.39 -12.07 9.76
CA TYR A 100 -1.69 -10.73 9.24
C TYR A 100 -0.88 -9.61 9.94
N LEU A 101 -0.61 -9.75 11.24
CA LEU A 101 0.18 -8.78 11.99
C LEU A 101 1.68 -8.87 11.69
N THR A 102 2.22 -10.07 11.46
CA THR A 102 3.67 -10.28 11.33
C THR A 102 4.17 -10.36 9.90
N ASP A 103 3.32 -10.78 8.95
CA ASP A 103 3.68 -10.98 7.55
C ASP A 103 3.06 -9.88 6.66
N PRO A 104 3.89 -8.97 6.10
CA PRO A 104 3.45 -7.95 5.15
C PRO A 104 2.74 -8.51 3.91
N ALA A 105 3.12 -9.70 3.43
CA ALA A 105 2.53 -10.32 2.26
C ALA A 105 1.11 -10.84 2.57
N GLU A 106 0.94 -11.50 3.72
CA GLU A 106 -0.37 -11.94 4.21
C GLU A 106 -1.30 -10.73 4.42
N ARG A 107 -0.77 -9.66 5.04
CA ARG A 107 -1.50 -8.39 5.19
C ARG A 107 -1.93 -7.83 3.83
N ALA A 108 -1.02 -7.75 2.87
CA ALA A 108 -1.32 -7.27 1.54
C ALA A 108 -2.39 -8.12 0.84
N ALA A 109 -2.32 -9.45 0.97
CA ALA A 109 -3.30 -10.38 0.39
C ALA A 109 -4.71 -10.15 0.96
N VAL A 110 -4.85 -9.96 2.28
CA VAL A 110 -6.13 -9.65 2.92
C VAL A 110 -6.69 -8.30 2.44
N LEU A 111 -5.88 -7.24 2.45
CA LEU A 111 -6.34 -5.91 2.01
C LEU A 111 -6.68 -5.90 0.51
N ALA A 112 -5.89 -6.60 -0.31
CA ALA A 112 -6.16 -6.81 -1.72
C ALA A 112 -7.47 -7.60 -1.95
N ALA A 113 -7.77 -8.59 -1.11
CA ALA A 113 -9.04 -9.31 -1.17
C ALA A 113 -10.24 -8.41 -0.85
N VAL A 114 -10.15 -7.56 0.18
CA VAL A 114 -11.18 -6.54 0.45
C VAL A 114 -11.33 -5.59 -0.74
N ARG A 115 -10.23 -5.14 -1.35
CA ARG A 115 -10.28 -4.27 -2.53
C ARG A 115 -10.90 -4.97 -3.73
N ARG A 116 -10.49 -6.20 -4.05
CA ARG A 116 -10.88 -6.93 -5.26
C ARG A 116 -12.26 -7.58 -5.16
N SER A 117 -12.51 -8.31 -4.07
CA SER A 117 -13.72 -9.10 -3.83
C SER A 117 -14.73 -8.39 -2.92
N GLY A 118 -14.32 -7.32 -2.24
CA GLY A 118 -15.21 -6.55 -1.35
C GLY A 118 -15.22 -7.04 0.09
N PHE A 119 -14.56 -8.15 0.44
CA PHE A 119 -14.47 -8.62 1.83
C PHE A 119 -13.29 -9.56 2.09
N ALA A 120 -12.95 -9.73 3.36
CA ALA A 120 -12.09 -10.78 3.90
C ALA A 120 -12.44 -11.07 5.37
N VAL A 121 -12.05 -12.24 5.88
CA VAL A 121 -12.23 -12.64 7.29
C VAL A 121 -10.89 -12.82 7.97
N LEU A 122 -10.67 -12.12 9.08
CA LEU A 122 -9.53 -12.35 9.96
C LEU A 122 -9.94 -13.33 11.06
N ARG A 123 -9.25 -14.46 11.14
CA ARG A 123 -9.44 -15.53 12.13
C ARG A 123 -8.59 -15.27 13.37
N GLY A 124 -9.01 -15.78 14.53
CA GLY A 124 -8.20 -15.72 15.75
C GLY A 124 -7.97 -14.31 16.31
N VAL A 125 -8.81 -13.33 15.97
CA VAL A 125 -8.77 -11.98 16.57
C VAL A 125 -9.18 -12.09 18.04
N PRO A 126 -8.40 -11.58 19.02
CA PRO A 126 -8.70 -11.74 20.44
C PRO A 126 -10.13 -11.35 20.81
N THR A 127 -10.87 -12.21 21.51
CA THR A 127 -12.27 -11.97 21.92
C THR A 127 -12.35 -11.07 23.15
N VAL A 128 -11.79 -9.86 23.04
CA VAL A 128 -11.81 -8.80 24.06
C VAL A 128 -12.50 -7.56 23.50
N GLU A 129 -13.10 -6.77 24.39
CA GLU A 129 -13.80 -5.55 24.00
C GLU A 129 -12.88 -4.58 23.25
N ARG A 130 -13.44 -3.85 22.27
CA ARG A 130 -12.77 -2.84 21.44
C ARG A 130 -11.69 -3.41 20.50
N GLN A 131 -11.50 -4.73 20.43
CA GLN A 131 -10.50 -5.32 19.53
C GLN A 131 -10.77 -5.01 18.05
N VAL A 132 -12.03 -4.83 17.65
CA VAL A 132 -12.41 -4.39 16.29
C VAL A 132 -11.76 -3.05 15.90
N LEU A 133 -11.53 -2.15 16.86
CA LEU A 133 -10.84 -0.88 16.62
C LEU A 133 -9.37 -1.11 16.27
N ARG A 134 -8.71 -2.06 16.95
CA ARG A 134 -7.32 -2.45 16.64
C ARG A 134 -7.17 -3.04 15.24
N VAL A 135 -8.20 -3.76 14.78
CA VAL A 135 -8.24 -4.26 13.40
C VAL A 135 -8.39 -3.11 12.40
N ALA A 136 -9.23 -2.10 12.66
CA ALA A 136 -9.31 -0.93 11.80
C ALA A 136 -8.00 -0.10 11.80
N GLU A 137 -7.39 0.09 12.98
CA GLU A 137 -6.13 0.80 13.17
C GLU A 137 -4.93 0.15 12.46
N SER A 138 -4.99 -1.16 12.16
CA SER A 138 -3.87 -1.85 11.49
C SER A 138 -3.73 -1.51 10.01
N PHE A 139 -4.75 -0.90 9.39
CA PHE A 139 -4.73 -0.48 7.99
C PHE A 139 -5.24 0.95 7.76
N GLY A 140 -5.73 1.63 8.78
CA GLY A 140 -6.32 2.96 8.61
C GLY A 140 -6.85 3.56 9.91
N TYR A 141 -7.92 4.33 9.76
CA TYR A 141 -8.53 5.07 10.87
C TYR A 141 -9.99 4.67 11.05
N VAL A 142 -10.44 4.69 12.31
CA VAL A 142 -11.84 4.45 12.65
C VAL A 142 -12.67 5.68 12.29
N ARG A 143 -13.75 5.48 11.53
CA ARG A 143 -14.72 6.54 11.25
C ARG A 143 -15.76 6.61 12.37
N VAL A 144 -15.56 7.57 13.28
CA VAL A 144 -16.46 7.83 14.40
C VAL A 144 -17.83 8.31 13.90
N THR A 145 -18.90 7.80 14.50
CA THR A 145 -20.29 8.16 14.17
C THR A 145 -21.08 8.57 15.41
N ASN A 146 -22.37 8.91 15.28
CA ASN A 146 -23.24 9.10 16.45
C ASN A 146 -23.47 7.81 17.25
N TYR A 147 -23.10 6.64 16.72
CA TYR A 147 -23.07 5.39 17.46
C TYR A 147 -21.78 5.22 18.30
N GLY A 148 -20.80 6.12 18.15
CA GLY A 148 -19.48 6.05 18.78
C GLY A 148 -18.38 5.61 17.80
N GLU A 149 -17.23 5.23 18.37
CA GLU A 149 -16.11 4.59 17.65
C GLU A 149 -16.47 3.15 17.23
N LEU A 150 -17.28 2.47 18.04
CA LEU A 150 -17.84 1.15 17.79
C LEU A 150 -19.30 1.09 18.23
N PHE A 151 -19.99 0.02 17.85
CA PHE A 151 -21.33 -0.32 18.29
C PHE A 151 -21.45 -1.82 18.59
N ASP A 152 -22.24 -2.19 19.58
CA ASP A 152 -22.50 -3.59 19.92
C ASP A 152 -23.71 -4.13 19.16
N VAL A 153 -23.61 -5.32 18.60
CA VAL A 153 -24.71 -6.08 17.97
C VAL A 153 -25.03 -7.29 18.84
N ARG A 154 -25.94 -7.09 19.79
CA ARG A 154 -26.49 -8.11 20.69
C ARG A 154 -28.01 -7.96 20.80
N VAL A 155 -28.69 -8.98 21.32
CA VAL A 155 -30.14 -8.88 21.60
C VAL A 155 -30.35 -7.98 22.80
N GLU A 156 -31.11 -6.90 22.62
CA GLU A 156 -31.47 -5.99 23.71
C GLU A 156 -32.95 -6.15 24.10
N PRO A 157 -33.32 -5.98 25.39
CA PRO A 157 -34.70 -6.08 25.84
C PRO A 157 -35.65 -5.02 25.25
N ASP A 158 -35.13 -3.84 24.86
CA ASP A 158 -35.89 -2.72 24.27
C ASP A 158 -35.10 -2.08 23.10
N PRO A 159 -35.08 -2.70 21.92
CA PRO A 159 -34.18 -2.32 20.83
C PRO A 159 -34.67 -1.11 20.04
N ASN A 160 -33.81 -0.09 19.88
CA ASN A 160 -34.08 1.08 19.00
C ASN A 160 -33.77 0.81 17.51
N ASN A 161 -33.20 -0.36 17.18
CA ASN A 161 -32.83 -0.78 15.83
C ASN A 161 -33.09 -2.29 15.65
N LEU A 162 -33.65 -2.67 14.51
CA LEU A 162 -33.92 -4.07 14.13
C LEU A 162 -32.67 -4.96 14.16
N ALA A 163 -31.46 -4.38 14.01
CA ALA A 163 -30.19 -5.09 14.18
C ALA A 163 -30.11 -5.86 15.51
N PHE A 164 -30.78 -5.36 16.55
CA PHE A 164 -30.81 -5.91 17.92
C PHE A 164 -31.98 -6.89 18.17
N THR A 165 -32.68 -7.33 17.11
CA THR A 165 -33.76 -8.33 17.18
C THR A 165 -33.32 -9.69 16.63
N SER A 166 -34.12 -10.75 16.79
CA SER A 166 -33.86 -12.11 16.26
C SER A 166 -34.34 -12.36 14.83
N VAL A 167 -35.03 -11.38 14.23
CA VAL A 167 -35.61 -11.48 12.87
C VAL A 167 -34.51 -11.46 11.80
N ALA A 168 -34.72 -12.13 10.67
CA ALA A 168 -33.79 -12.06 9.55
C ALA A 168 -33.62 -10.62 9.05
N ILE A 169 -32.39 -10.22 8.74
CA ILE A 169 -32.09 -8.92 8.16
C ILE A 169 -31.84 -9.14 6.67
N ALA A 170 -32.68 -8.53 5.83
CA ALA A 170 -32.52 -8.57 4.38
C ALA A 170 -31.22 -7.86 3.94
N PRO A 171 -30.65 -8.23 2.76
CA PRO A 171 -29.47 -7.57 2.22
C PRO A 171 -29.60 -6.06 2.19
N HIS A 172 -28.61 -5.36 2.76
CA HIS A 172 -28.57 -3.89 2.78
C HIS A 172 -27.14 -3.36 2.89
N THR A 173 -26.95 -2.09 2.54
CA THR A 173 -25.77 -1.31 2.91
C THR A 173 -26.07 -0.41 4.11
N ASP A 174 -25.03 -0.14 4.89
CA ASP A 174 -25.13 0.60 6.13
C ASP A 174 -25.04 2.11 5.91
N ASN A 175 -25.88 2.84 6.63
CA ASN A 175 -25.85 4.30 6.73
C ASN A 175 -25.93 5.04 5.38
N PRO A 176 -26.82 4.68 4.42
CA PRO A 176 -26.91 5.40 3.14
C PRO A 176 -27.41 6.85 3.30
N TYR A 177 -27.86 7.23 4.50
CA TYR A 177 -28.22 8.59 4.92
C TYR A 177 -27.02 9.47 5.28
N ARG A 178 -25.78 8.96 5.19
CA ARG A 178 -24.55 9.75 5.37
C ARG A 178 -23.92 10.10 4.03
N ASP A 179 -23.35 11.28 3.96
CA ASP A 179 -22.57 11.74 2.81
C ASP A 179 -21.31 12.47 3.32
N PRO A 180 -20.11 11.86 3.22
CA PRO A 180 -19.84 10.55 2.62
C PRO A 180 -20.37 9.36 3.47
N VAL A 181 -20.74 8.28 2.78
CA VAL A 181 -21.12 6.99 3.40
C VAL A 181 -19.89 6.32 4.02
N PRO A 182 -20.02 5.53 5.12
CA PRO A 182 -19.01 4.54 5.49
C PRO A 182 -18.58 3.71 4.30
N THR A 183 -17.29 3.75 3.96
CA THR A 183 -16.82 2.94 2.83
C THR A 183 -16.40 1.54 3.26
N LEU A 184 -15.98 1.35 4.52
CA LEU A 184 -15.76 0.03 5.12
C LEU A 184 -16.64 -0.16 6.38
N GLN A 185 -17.04 -1.41 6.60
CA GLN A 185 -17.60 -1.88 7.86
C GLN A 185 -16.81 -3.11 8.35
N LEU A 186 -16.62 -3.17 9.66
CA LEU A 186 -16.01 -4.30 10.35
C LEU A 186 -17.01 -4.91 11.32
N LEU A 187 -17.04 -6.23 11.43
CA LEU A 187 -17.86 -6.97 12.39
C LEU A 187 -17.03 -8.08 13.03
N HIS A 188 -16.65 -7.88 14.30
CA HIS A 188 -15.88 -8.83 15.09
C HIS A 188 -16.79 -9.61 16.04
N CYS A 189 -16.70 -10.93 15.98
CA CYS A 189 -17.49 -11.84 16.79
C CYS A 189 -16.81 -12.12 18.13
N LEU A 190 -17.42 -11.67 19.23
CA LEU A 190 -16.94 -11.96 20.58
C LEU A 190 -17.57 -13.25 21.13
N GLU A 191 -18.86 -13.43 20.90
CA GLU A 191 -19.62 -14.60 21.33
C GLU A 191 -20.64 -15.00 20.26
N ASN A 192 -20.75 -16.30 19.97
CA ASN A 192 -21.79 -16.81 19.06
C ASN A 192 -22.17 -18.27 19.37
N SER A 193 -23.02 -18.44 20.37
CA SER A 193 -23.59 -19.74 20.78
C SER A 193 -25.05 -19.95 20.34
N ALA A 194 -25.69 -18.93 19.75
CA ALA A 194 -27.08 -19.01 19.30
C ALA A 194 -27.22 -19.85 18.01
N THR A 195 -28.32 -20.60 17.88
CA THR A 195 -28.61 -21.36 16.65
C THR A 195 -29.08 -20.44 15.53
N GLY A 196 -28.44 -20.51 14.35
CA GLY A 196 -28.69 -19.62 13.22
C GLY A 196 -27.92 -18.31 13.31
N GLY A 197 -28.38 -17.26 12.63
CA GLY A 197 -27.77 -15.92 12.71
C GLY A 197 -26.49 -15.78 11.87
N ASP A 198 -26.39 -16.62 10.85
CA ASP A 198 -25.29 -16.66 9.90
C ASP A 198 -25.26 -15.36 9.09
N SER A 199 -24.05 -14.90 8.83
CA SER A 199 -23.76 -13.73 8.02
C SER A 199 -24.05 -14.04 6.56
N GLY A 200 -24.64 -13.08 5.86
CA GLY A 200 -24.86 -13.14 4.42
C GLY A 200 -24.20 -11.96 3.72
N LEU A 201 -23.56 -12.20 2.57
CA LEU A 201 -23.04 -11.17 1.69
C LEU A 201 -23.63 -11.34 0.29
N VAL A 202 -23.96 -10.23 -0.35
CA VAL A 202 -24.39 -10.14 -1.75
C VAL A 202 -23.56 -9.06 -2.43
N ASP A 203 -22.94 -9.40 -3.55
CA ASP A 203 -22.22 -8.42 -4.37
C ASP A 203 -23.18 -7.46 -5.06
N GLY A 204 -23.32 -6.25 -4.50
CA GLY A 204 -24.20 -5.22 -5.03
C GLY A 204 -23.80 -4.78 -6.44
N PHE A 205 -22.51 -4.81 -6.77
CA PHE A 205 -22.06 -4.48 -8.12
C PHE A 205 -22.44 -5.57 -9.11
N LYS A 206 -22.32 -6.86 -8.74
CA LYS A 206 -22.83 -7.96 -9.57
C LYS A 206 -24.34 -7.85 -9.77
N ALA A 207 -25.09 -7.57 -8.71
CA ALA A 207 -26.54 -7.37 -8.80
C ALA A 207 -26.92 -6.19 -9.72
N ALA A 208 -26.17 -5.08 -9.62
CA ALA A 208 -26.38 -3.91 -10.45
C ALA A 208 -26.00 -4.15 -11.92
N ALA A 209 -24.92 -4.90 -12.17
CA ALA A 209 -24.54 -5.34 -13.52
C ALA A 209 -25.61 -6.26 -14.14
N LEU A 210 -26.16 -7.20 -13.37
CA LEU A 210 -27.30 -8.03 -13.82
C LEU A 210 -28.53 -7.17 -14.14
N LEU A 211 -28.83 -6.15 -13.33
CA LEU A 211 -29.93 -5.22 -13.65
C LEU A 211 -29.65 -4.47 -14.95
N ARG A 212 -28.41 -4.02 -15.18
CA ARG A 212 -27.99 -3.34 -16.41
C ARG A 212 -28.18 -4.23 -17.64
N GLU A 213 -27.88 -5.52 -17.53
CA GLU A 213 -28.04 -6.52 -18.60
C GLU A 213 -29.51 -6.88 -18.84
N GLU A 214 -30.26 -7.19 -17.78
CA GLU A 214 -31.63 -7.70 -17.86
C GLU A 214 -32.69 -6.61 -18.08
N ALA A 215 -32.42 -5.40 -17.60
CA ALA A 215 -33.37 -4.29 -17.61
C ALA A 215 -32.63 -2.92 -17.63
N PRO A 216 -32.01 -2.55 -18.77
CA PRO A 216 -31.20 -1.33 -18.87
C PRO A 216 -31.96 -0.04 -18.52
N GLU A 217 -33.26 0.04 -18.81
CA GLU A 217 -34.11 1.19 -18.43
C GLU A 217 -34.34 1.29 -16.91
N ASP A 218 -34.46 0.14 -16.23
CA ASP A 218 -34.57 0.12 -14.77
C ASP A 218 -33.23 0.51 -14.13
N PHE A 219 -32.11 0.02 -14.69
CA PHE A 219 -30.78 0.44 -14.28
C PHE A 219 -30.59 1.96 -14.45
N ALA A 220 -30.95 2.51 -15.61
CA ALA A 220 -30.89 3.96 -15.87
C ALA A 220 -31.79 4.75 -14.90
N THR A 221 -32.96 4.21 -14.54
CA THR A 221 -33.84 4.81 -13.54
C THR A 221 -33.18 4.85 -12.15
N LEU A 222 -32.56 3.74 -11.73
CA LEU A 222 -31.95 3.64 -10.40
C LEU A 222 -30.62 4.39 -10.27
N THR A 223 -29.95 4.71 -11.38
CA THR A 223 -28.73 5.54 -11.40
C THR A 223 -29.01 7.03 -11.44
N ARG A 224 -30.17 7.45 -11.96
CA ARG A 224 -30.50 8.87 -12.16
C ARG A 224 -31.48 9.44 -11.15
N THR A 225 -32.17 8.60 -10.38
CA THR A 225 -33.18 9.06 -9.41
C THR A 225 -32.52 9.27 -8.03
N PRO A 226 -32.37 10.52 -7.54
CA PRO A 226 -31.89 10.76 -6.18
C PRO A 226 -32.95 10.31 -5.19
N VAL A 227 -32.58 9.39 -4.30
CA VAL A 227 -33.45 8.86 -3.26
C VAL A 227 -33.07 9.49 -1.93
N PRO A 228 -34.02 10.09 -1.20
CA PRO A 228 -33.75 10.59 0.14
C PRO A 228 -33.53 9.38 1.06
N PHE A 229 -32.41 9.35 1.76
CA PHE A 229 -32.17 8.46 2.88
C PHE A 229 -32.16 9.29 4.17
N VAL A 230 -32.87 8.83 5.20
CA VAL A 230 -33.04 9.57 6.46
C VAL A 230 -32.83 8.65 7.65
N PHE A 231 -32.08 9.13 8.63
CA PHE A 231 -32.03 8.59 9.98
C PHE A 231 -32.37 9.71 10.97
N ARG A 232 -33.23 9.43 11.95
CA ARG A 232 -33.60 10.39 12.98
C ARG A 232 -33.82 9.68 14.31
N ASP A 233 -33.15 10.16 15.36
CA ASP A 233 -33.40 9.81 16.75
C ASP A 233 -33.54 11.09 17.60
N ARG A 234 -33.50 10.95 18.94
CA ARG A 234 -33.64 12.08 19.87
C ARG A 234 -32.51 13.12 19.79
N ARG A 235 -31.31 12.72 19.35
CA ARG A 235 -30.08 13.53 19.38
C ARG A 235 -29.43 13.72 18.02
N THR A 236 -29.88 13.00 16.99
CA THR A 236 -29.24 12.97 15.68
C THR A 236 -30.27 12.91 14.56
N GLU A 237 -30.09 13.74 13.55
CA GLU A 237 -30.80 13.67 12.27
C GLU A 237 -29.77 13.73 11.15
N LEU A 238 -29.81 12.74 10.26
CA LEU A 238 -28.91 12.59 9.13
C LEU A 238 -29.71 12.36 7.86
N ARG A 239 -29.27 12.96 6.77
CA ARG A 239 -29.92 12.86 5.46
C ARG A 239 -28.90 12.89 4.34
N ALA A 240 -29.13 12.07 3.32
CA ALA A 240 -28.46 12.16 2.03
C ALA A 240 -29.46 11.89 0.90
N ASP A 241 -29.37 12.63 -0.20
CA ASP A 241 -30.19 12.41 -1.40
C ASP A 241 -29.29 11.82 -2.49
N ARG A 242 -29.37 10.49 -2.70
CA ARG A 242 -28.42 9.74 -3.54
C ARG A 242 -29.12 8.63 -4.32
N PRO A 243 -28.66 8.27 -5.53
CA PRO A 243 -29.22 7.13 -6.26
C PRO A 243 -28.97 5.80 -5.53
N LEU A 244 -29.76 4.78 -5.87
CA LEU A 244 -29.55 3.42 -5.34
C LEU A 244 -28.28 2.80 -5.90
N ILE A 245 -27.94 3.13 -7.14
CA ILE A 245 -26.74 2.69 -7.84
C ILE A 245 -26.03 3.96 -8.32
N ASP A 246 -24.86 4.27 -7.76
CA ASP A 246 -24.04 5.38 -8.21
C ASP A 246 -23.08 4.90 -9.31
N VAL A 247 -22.88 5.72 -10.32
CA VAL A 247 -21.94 5.47 -11.43
C VAL A 247 -20.96 6.63 -11.54
N ASP A 248 -19.75 6.34 -12.00
CA ASP A 248 -18.79 7.41 -12.27
C ASP A 248 -19.10 8.14 -13.59
N ALA A 249 -18.25 9.12 -13.94
CA ALA A 249 -18.41 9.91 -15.15
C ALA A 249 -18.37 9.09 -16.46
N LEU A 250 -17.85 7.86 -16.42
CA LEU A 250 -17.82 6.93 -17.55
C LEU A 250 -18.97 5.91 -17.51
N GLY A 251 -19.89 6.02 -16.56
CA GLY A 251 -21.03 5.11 -16.40
C GLY A 251 -20.69 3.78 -15.72
N ARG A 252 -19.49 3.66 -15.12
CA ARG A 252 -19.05 2.46 -14.41
C ARG A 252 -19.66 2.44 -13.01
N ILE A 253 -20.20 1.30 -12.59
CA ILE A 253 -20.78 1.14 -11.25
C ILE A 253 -19.72 1.42 -10.20
N ARG A 254 -20.05 2.28 -9.23
CA ARG A 254 -19.11 2.77 -8.21
C ARG A 254 -19.62 2.63 -6.78
N GLU A 255 -20.93 2.68 -6.56
CA GLU A 255 -21.50 2.56 -5.23
C GLU A 255 -22.92 2.01 -5.29
N VAL A 256 -23.35 1.26 -4.27
CA VAL A 256 -24.73 0.80 -4.08
C VAL A 256 -25.24 1.24 -2.71
N ARG A 257 -26.27 2.08 -2.70
CA ARG A 257 -26.99 2.52 -1.48
C ARG A 257 -28.34 1.82 -1.44
N PHE A 258 -28.45 0.79 -0.61
CA PHE A 258 -29.66 -0.03 -0.55
C PHE A 258 -30.00 -0.36 0.89
N ASN A 259 -30.89 0.42 1.50
CA ASN A 259 -31.40 0.13 2.84
C ASN A 259 -32.86 0.58 2.93
N ASN A 260 -33.77 -0.40 2.95
CA ASN A 260 -35.20 -0.14 2.97
C ASN A 260 -35.68 0.54 4.27
N ARG A 261 -34.92 0.40 5.37
CA ARG A 261 -35.30 0.93 6.69
C ARG A 261 -35.07 2.42 6.82
N SER A 262 -34.15 2.96 6.02
CA SER A 262 -33.77 4.37 6.04
C SER A 262 -34.11 5.08 4.73
N ILE A 263 -34.91 4.48 3.85
CA ILE A 263 -35.42 5.18 2.66
C ILE A 263 -36.50 6.16 3.09
N GLY A 264 -36.30 7.43 2.76
CA GLY A 264 -37.23 8.52 2.99
C GLY A 264 -38.35 8.57 1.95
N THR A 265 -39.26 9.53 2.10
CA THR A 265 -40.35 9.73 1.15
C THR A 265 -39.83 10.33 -0.16
N LEU A 266 -39.71 9.49 -1.19
CA LEU A 266 -39.44 9.96 -2.55
C LEU A 266 -40.61 10.80 -3.07
N ARG A 267 -40.31 11.99 -3.62
CA ARG A 267 -41.30 12.91 -4.20
C ARG A 267 -40.87 13.26 -5.62
N GLY A 268 -41.83 13.30 -6.55
CA GLY A 268 -41.56 13.68 -7.94
C GLY A 268 -42.49 12.98 -8.93
N ASN A 269 -42.18 13.13 -10.21
CA ASN A 269 -42.87 12.46 -11.31
C ASN A 269 -42.30 11.04 -11.51
N ASN A 270 -43.01 10.18 -12.26
CA ASN A 270 -42.55 8.83 -12.64
C ASN A 270 -42.26 7.86 -11.47
N LEU A 271 -42.91 8.04 -10.31
CA LEU A 271 -42.76 7.16 -9.15
C LEU A 271 -43.04 5.69 -9.49
N GLY A 272 -44.02 5.41 -10.37
CA GLY A 272 -44.33 4.05 -10.81
C GLY A 272 -43.15 3.35 -11.49
N THR A 273 -42.41 4.07 -12.34
CA THR A 273 -41.18 3.58 -12.99
C THR A 273 -40.11 3.29 -11.96
N PHE A 274 -39.87 4.23 -11.03
CA PHE A 274 -38.91 4.02 -9.95
C PHE A 274 -39.25 2.79 -9.11
N TYR A 275 -40.49 2.63 -8.65
CA TYR A 275 -40.87 1.49 -7.83
C TYR A 275 -40.83 0.17 -8.59
N THR A 276 -41.04 0.17 -9.91
CA THR A 276 -40.84 -1.01 -10.76
C THR A 276 -39.36 -1.42 -10.76
N ALA A 277 -38.47 -0.47 -11.05
CA ALA A 277 -37.03 -0.69 -11.06
C ALA A 277 -36.48 -1.09 -9.68
N TYR A 278 -36.93 -0.42 -8.62
CA TYR A 278 -36.55 -0.71 -7.24
C TYR A 278 -36.95 -2.13 -6.83
N ARG A 279 -38.18 -2.56 -7.15
CA ARG A 279 -38.64 -3.93 -6.88
C ARG A 279 -37.84 -4.97 -7.67
N ARG A 280 -37.50 -4.69 -8.93
CA ARG A 280 -36.67 -5.60 -9.74
C ARG A 280 -35.28 -5.74 -9.16
N PHE A 281 -34.63 -4.64 -8.79
CA PHE A 281 -33.31 -4.69 -8.14
C PHE A 281 -33.34 -5.43 -6.81
N ALA A 282 -34.35 -5.17 -5.96
CA ALA A 282 -34.54 -5.91 -4.73
C ALA A 282 -34.68 -7.42 -4.98
N ALA A 283 -35.45 -7.84 -5.98
CA ALA A 283 -35.60 -9.24 -6.35
C ALA A 283 -34.28 -9.87 -6.82
N ILE A 284 -33.45 -9.15 -7.57
CA ILE A 284 -32.10 -9.61 -7.96
C ILE A 284 -31.24 -9.85 -6.71
N THR A 285 -31.20 -8.92 -5.75
CA THR A 285 -30.39 -9.07 -4.53
C THR A 285 -30.80 -10.25 -3.64
N LEU A 286 -32.02 -10.78 -3.82
CA LEU A 286 -32.56 -11.92 -3.07
C LEU A 286 -32.36 -13.26 -3.78
N ARG A 287 -31.76 -13.28 -4.98
CA ARG A 287 -31.46 -14.51 -5.72
C ARG A 287 -30.51 -15.41 -4.92
N PRO A 288 -30.86 -16.68 -4.65
CA PRO A 288 -30.03 -17.58 -3.84
C PRO A 288 -28.60 -17.73 -4.36
N GLU A 289 -28.41 -17.75 -5.67
CA GLU A 289 -27.11 -17.87 -6.33
C GLU A 289 -26.17 -16.69 -6.10
N LEU A 290 -26.70 -15.51 -5.70
CA LEU A 290 -25.89 -14.33 -5.38
C LEU A 290 -25.55 -14.22 -3.89
N ARG A 291 -26.16 -15.05 -3.05
CA ARG A 291 -26.04 -14.93 -1.59
C ARG A 291 -24.98 -15.89 -1.05
N LEU A 292 -23.82 -15.34 -0.72
CA LEU A 292 -22.82 -16.05 0.08
C LEU A 292 -23.28 -16.07 1.54
N THR A 293 -23.35 -17.25 2.17
CA THR A 293 -23.75 -17.39 3.58
C THR A 293 -22.68 -18.16 4.35
N PHE A 294 -22.26 -17.63 5.49
CA PHE A 294 -21.24 -18.24 6.36
C PHE A 294 -21.44 -17.83 7.82
N ARG A 295 -20.89 -18.61 8.74
CA ARG A 295 -20.97 -18.35 10.18
C ARG A 295 -19.68 -17.70 10.68
N LEU A 296 -19.82 -16.64 11.47
CA LEU A 296 -18.71 -16.05 12.22
C LEU A 296 -18.59 -16.73 13.59
N ALA A 297 -17.52 -17.47 13.81
CA ALA A 297 -17.13 -18.01 15.12
C ALA A 297 -16.54 -16.91 16.01
N PRO A 298 -16.53 -17.10 17.34
CA PRO A 298 -15.78 -16.22 18.24
C PRO A 298 -14.33 -16.07 17.77
N GLY A 299 -13.89 -14.82 17.65
CA GLY A 299 -12.56 -14.46 17.14
C GLY A 299 -12.51 -14.18 15.64
N ASP A 300 -13.59 -14.41 14.89
CA ASP A 300 -13.66 -13.97 13.49
C ASP A 300 -13.99 -12.48 13.41
N CYS A 301 -13.25 -11.74 12.58
CA CYS A 301 -13.55 -10.37 12.21
C CYS A 301 -13.73 -10.24 10.70
N LEU A 302 -14.96 -9.95 10.28
CA LEU A 302 -15.29 -9.66 8.89
C LEU A 302 -14.98 -8.20 8.58
N VAL A 303 -14.19 -7.94 7.53
CA VAL A 303 -13.93 -6.60 6.98
C VAL A 303 -14.53 -6.54 5.58
N PHE A 304 -15.36 -5.55 5.28
CA PHE A 304 -16.02 -5.46 3.98
C PHE A 304 -16.30 -4.05 3.47
N ASP A 305 -16.34 -3.93 2.15
CA ASP A 305 -16.64 -2.74 1.36
C ASP A 305 -18.15 -2.44 1.42
N ASN A 306 -18.53 -1.48 2.27
CA ASN A 306 -19.92 -1.08 2.48
C ASN A 306 -20.48 -0.21 1.34
N THR A 307 -19.64 0.26 0.42
CA THR A 307 -20.10 0.91 -0.82
C THR A 307 -20.54 -0.11 -1.88
N ARG A 308 -20.17 -1.38 -1.71
CA ARG A 308 -20.38 -2.44 -2.69
C ARG A 308 -21.24 -3.58 -2.15
N LEU A 309 -20.86 -4.16 -1.03
CA LEU A 309 -21.49 -5.38 -0.52
C LEU A 309 -22.73 -5.05 0.30
N LEU A 310 -23.84 -5.68 -0.08
CA LEU A 310 -24.99 -5.76 0.79
C LEU A 310 -24.76 -6.89 1.77
N HIS A 311 -24.99 -6.62 3.05
CA HIS A 311 -24.87 -7.62 4.11
C HIS A 311 -26.24 -7.94 4.71
N ALA A 312 -26.37 -9.17 5.18
CA ALA A 312 -27.60 -9.76 5.66
C ALA A 312 -27.32 -10.67 6.86
N ARG A 313 -28.38 -11.08 7.56
CA ARG A 313 -28.30 -12.06 8.62
C ARG A 313 -29.49 -13.00 8.54
N THR A 314 -29.27 -14.31 8.65
CA THR A 314 -30.38 -15.27 8.81
C THR A 314 -31.09 -15.03 10.15
N ALA A 315 -32.33 -15.52 10.27
CA ALA A 315 -32.99 -15.55 11.57
C ALA A 315 -32.21 -16.44 12.55
N PHE A 316 -32.29 -16.15 13.84
CA PHE A 316 -31.67 -16.98 14.87
C PHE A 316 -32.59 -17.19 16.06
N ARG A 317 -32.35 -18.26 16.78
CA ARG A 317 -33.08 -18.61 18.00
C ARG A 317 -32.45 -17.86 19.18
N GLN A 318 -33.27 -17.39 20.12
CA GLN A 318 -32.78 -16.79 21.38
C GLN A 318 -32.43 -17.90 22.39
N ASP A 319 -31.66 -18.90 21.95
CA ASP A 319 -31.27 -20.08 22.74
C ASP A 319 -29.80 -20.04 23.18
N GLY A 320 -29.09 -18.93 22.92
CA GLY A 320 -27.71 -18.71 23.32
C GLY A 320 -27.31 -17.24 23.26
N HIS A 321 -26.05 -16.97 23.59
CA HIS A 321 -25.45 -15.63 23.56
C HIS A 321 -24.90 -15.31 22.17
N ARG A 322 -25.14 -14.09 21.70
CA ARG A 322 -24.61 -13.56 20.44
C ARG A 322 -24.19 -12.11 20.65
N HIS A 323 -22.91 -11.84 20.49
CA HIS A 323 -22.32 -10.51 20.64
C HIS A 323 -21.26 -10.29 19.56
N LEU A 324 -21.53 -9.34 18.67
CA LEU A 324 -20.52 -8.81 17.75
C LEU A 324 -20.25 -7.35 18.10
N GLN A 325 -19.02 -6.89 17.89
CA GLN A 325 -18.68 -5.46 17.89
C GLN A 325 -18.42 -5.01 16.46
N GLY A 326 -19.10 -3.94 16.07
CA GLY A 326 -18.93 -3.33 14.76
C GLY A 326 -18.25 -1.97 14.86
N CYS A 327 -17.49 -1.61 13.83
CA CYS A 327 -17.03 -0.25 13.62
C CYS A 327 -17.00 0.05 12.12
N TYR A 328 -16.72 1.31 11.78
CA TYR A 328 -16.54 1.73 10.41
C TYR A 328 -15.13 2.27 10.19
N ALA A 329 -14.64 2.14 8.97
CA ALA A 329 -13.37 2.70 8.51
C ALA A 329 -13.55 3.17 7.05
N ASP A 330 -12.46 3.60 6.41
CA ASP A 330 -12.51 4.04 5.02
C ASP A 330 -11.51 3.36 4.07
N LEU A 331 -11.99 3.13 2.84
CA LEU A 331 -11.34 2.33 1.82
C LEU A 331 -10.08 3.01 1.26
N ASP A 332 -9.97 4.33 1.34
CA ASP A 332 -8.77 5.08 0.96
C ASP A 332 -7.60 4.75 1.88
N SER A 333 -7.83 4.65 3.19
CA SER A 333 -6.78 4.29 4.16
C SER A 333 -6.32 2.84 3.94
N LEU A 334 -7.27 1.91 3.73
CA LEU A 334 -6.94 0.53 3.37
C LEU A 334 -6.13 0.47 2.06
N SER A 335 -6.54 1.23 1.04
CA SER A 335 -5.84 1.28 -0.26
C SER A 335 -4.44 1.89 -0.13
N SER A 336 -4.28 2.90 0.73
CA SER A 336 -2.99 3.53 1.03
C SER A 336 -2.03 2.52 1.66
N THR A 337 -2.48 1.80 2.70
CA THR A 337 -1.70 0.75 3.34
C THR A 337 -1.30 -0.34 2.33
N LEU A 338 -2.24 -0.79 1.49
CA LEU A 338 -1.94 -1.79 0.45
C LEU A 338 -0.89 -1.27 -0.55
N ALA A 339 -1.01 -0.02 -1.01
CA ALA A 339 -0.06 0.57 -1.94
C ALA A 339 1.35 0.70 -1.32
N VAL A 340 1.44 1.07 -0.04
CA VAL A 340 2.73 1.09 0.69
C VAL A 340 3.34 -0.31 0.75
N LEU A 341 2.56 -1.33 1.11
CA LEU A 341 3.03 -2.71 1.18
C LEU A 341 3.55 -3.19 -0.18
N HIS A 342 2.81 -2.97 -1.27
CA HIS A 342 3.26 -3.33 -2.61
C HIS A 342 4.54 -2.60 -3.02
N ARG A 343 4.68 -1.30 -2.71
CA ARG A 343 5.92 -0.58 -3.01
C ARG A 343 7.11 -1.11 -2.22
N ARG A 344 6.91 -1.48 -0.95
CA ARG A 344 7.97 -2.08 -0.13
C ARG A 344 8.40 -3.42 -0.70
N THR A 345 7.45 -4.30 -1.05
CA THR A 345 7.75 -5.58 -1.72
C THR A 345 8.48 -5.36 -3.03
N ALA A 346 8.00 -4.45 -3.88
CA ALA A 346 8.65 -4.15 -5.15
C ALA A 346 10.09 -3.64 -4.98
N ALA A 347 10.35 -2.82 -3.96
CA ALA A 347 11.71 -2.36 -3.65
C ALA A 347 12.62 -3.49 -3.14
N LEU A 348 12.08 -4.44 -2.36
CA LEU A 348 12.82 -5.64 -1.96
C LEU A 348 13.10 -6.55 -3.16
N ASP A 349 12.15 -6.71 -4.07
CA ASP A 349 12.34 -7.49 -5.30
C ASP A 349 13.36 -6.83 -6.23
N GLU A 350 13.36 -5.50 -6.28
CA GLU A 350 14.37 -4.73 -7.01
C GLU A 350 15.77 -4.91 -6.41
N LEU A 351 15.89 -4.90 -5.07
CA LEU A 351 17.14 -5.25 -4.39
C LEU A 351 17.57 -6.68 -4.69
N ALA A 352 16.67 -7.66 -4.58
CA ALA A 352 16.97 -9.05 -4.88
C ALA A 352 17.46 -9.24 -6.33
N ALA A 353 16.82 -8.57 -7.29
CA ALA A 353 17.22 -8.58 -8.69
C ALA A 353 18.61 -7.97 -8.92
N LEU A 354 18.98 -6.91 -8.18
CA LEU A 354 20.33 -6.35 -8.23
C LEU A 354 21.37 -7.36 -7.74
N PHE A 355 21.11 -8.05 -6.63
CA PHE A 355 22.02 -9.08 -6.12
C PHE A 355 22.17 -10.27 -7.09
N ALA A 356 21.09 -10.68 -7.75
CA ALA A 356 21.11 -11.79 -8.71
C ALA A 356 21.66 -11.42 -10.11
N GLY A 357 21.58 -10.14 -10.49
CA GLY A 357 21.91 -9.62 -11.83
C GLY A 357 23.22 -8.84 -11.84
N GLU A 358 23.13 -7.51 -11.83
CA GLU A 358 24.29 -6.60 -11.91
C GLU A 358 25.33 -6.83 -10.81
N GLY A 359 24.89 -7.29 -9.65
CA GLY A 359 25.73 -7.66 -8.52
C GLY A 359 26.64 -8.85 -8.77
N ALA A 360 26.39 -9.65 -9.81
CA ALA A 360 27.24 -10.76 -10.23
C ALA A 360 28.47 -10.30 -11.05
N GLY A 361 28.65 -9.00 -11.28
CA GLY A 361 29.87 -8.44 -11.87
C GLY A 361 31.05 -8.36 -10.88
N GLU A 362 32.28 -8.36 -11.40
CA GLU A 362 33.51 -8.23 -10.60
C GLU A 362 33.53 -6.95 -9.75
N TYR A 363 33.93 -7.09 -8.49
CA TYR A 363 34.07 -5.98 -7.55
C TYR A 363 35.40 -5.24 -7.77
N LEU A 364 35.40 -4.20 -8.62
CA LEU A 364 36.54 -3.29 -8.81
C LEU A 364 37.91 -3.97 -9.04
N GLY A 365 37.93 -5.17 -9.64
CA GLY A 365 39.13 -5.97 -9.92
C GLY A 365 39.53 -7.00 -8.84
N GLU A 366 38.73 -7.16 -7.79
CA GLU A 366 38.89 -8.21 -6.77
C GLU A 366 38.27 -9.55 -7.22
N GLU A 367 38.72 -10.67 -6.67
CA GLU A 367 38.20 -12.03 -6.97
C GLU A 367 36.82 -12.33 -6.32
N VAL A 368 36.03 -11.30 -6.01
CA VAL A 368 34.65 -11.40 -5.53
C VAL A 368 33.74 -10.53 -6.38
N THR A 369 32.49 -10.93 -6.50
CA THR A 369 31.45 -10.08 -7.09
C THR A 369 30.97 -9.03 -6.09
N MET A 370 30.37 -7.94 -6.57
CA MET A 370 29.79 -6.90 -5.71
C MET A 370 28.72 -7.48 -4.75
N ALA A 371 27.92 -8.43 -5.23
CA ALA A 371 26.93 -9.12 -4.40
C ALA A 371 27.59 -9.97 -3.31
N GLU A 372 28.60 -10.78 -3.64
CA GLU A 372 29.34 -11.58 -2.65
C GLU A 372 30.00 -10.70 -1.59
N HIS A 373 30.59 -9.57 -2.00
CA HIS A 373 31.18 -8.59 -1.08
C HIS A 373 30.15 -8.07 -0.07
N MET A 374 29.01 -7.57 -0.55
CA MET A 374 27.95 -7.08 0.33
C MET A 374 27.37 -8.18 1.24
N LEU A 375 27.19 -9.41 0.74
CA LEU A 375 26.71 -10.55 1.54
C LEU A 375 27.73 -10.96 2.61
N GLN A 376 29.03 -10.93 2.30
CA GLN A 376 30.10 -11.21 3.26
C GLN A 376 30.14 -10.15 4.37
N ALA A 377 29.98 -8.86 4.02
CA ALA A 377 29.94 -7.78 5.00
C ALA A 377 28.76 -7.94 5.97
N ALA A 378 27.57 -8.28 5.45
CA ALA A 378 26.39 -8.56 6.25
C ALA A 378 26.59 -9.78 7.17
N ALA A 379 27.17 -10.87 6.64
CA ALA A 379 27.45 -12.08 7.41
C ALA A 379 28.45 -11.81 8.54
N ALA A 380 29.47 -10.98 8.30
CA ALA A 380 30.43 -10.56 9.31
C ALA A 380 29.77 -9.69 10.40
N ALA A 381 28.86 -8.80 10.02
CA ALA A 381 28.07 -8.00 10.97
C ALA A 381 27.17 -8.88 11.85
N GLU A 382 26.46 -9.83 11.24
CA GLU A 382 25.59 -10.78 11.93
C GLU A 382 26.40 -11.66 12.90
N ALA A 383 27.54 -12.20 12.45
CA ALA A 383 28.45 -12.99 13.28
C ALA A 383 29.05 -12.19 14.46
N ALA A 384 29.20 -10.88 14.30
CA ALA A 384 29.64 -9.98 15.37
C ALA A 384 28.53 -9.62 16.38
N GLY A 385 27.29 -10.09 16.16
CA GLY A 385 26.14 -9.76 17.00
C GLY A 385 25.68 -8.31 16.86
N ALA A 386 25.90 -7.71 15.69
CA ALA A 386 25.49 -6.33 15.42
C ALA A 386 23.94 -6.20 15.45
N PRO A 387 23.41 -5.01 15.82
CA PRO A 387 22.00 -4.72 15.67
C PRO A 387 21.50 -4.89 14.23
N GLU A 388 20.23 -5.25 14.06
CA GLU A 388 19.63 -5.55 12.74
C GLU A 388 19.83 -4.43 11.70
N HIS A 389 19.73 -3.17 12.12
CA HIS A 389 19.94 -2.03 11.22
C HIS A 389 21.38 -1.92 10.71
N LEU A 390 22.39 -2.35 11.49
CA LEU A 390 23.77 -2.39 11.03
C LEU A 390 24.06 -3.58 10.13
N VAL A 391 23.40 -4.73 10.35
CA VAL A 391 23.44 -5.85 9.40
C VAL A 391 22.87 -5.41 8.06
N ALA A 392 21.72 -4.70 8.06
CA ALA A 392 21.16 -4.11 6.85
C ALA A 392 22.09 -3.07 6.21
N ALA A 393 22.71 -2.19 7.00
CA ALA A 393 23.64 -1.20 6.48
C ALA A 393 24.86 -1.85 5.83
N ALA A 394 25.43 -2.89 6.46
CA ALA A 394 26.54 -3.66 5.89
C ALA A 394 26.13 -4.38 4.60
N LEU A 395 24.93 -4.95 4.54
CA LEU A 395 24.39 -5.58 3.33
C LEU A 395 24.21 -4.59 2.17
N LEU A 396 23.88 -3.32 2.46
CA LEU A 396 23.45 -2.36 1.43
C LEU A 396 24.46 -1.23 1.18
N HIS A 397 25.64 -1.27 1.80
CA HIS A 397 26.59 -0.15 1.81
C HIS A 397 27.05 0.30 0.42
N ASP A 398 27.21 -0.66 -0.50
CA ASP A 398 27.70 -0.42 -1.86
C ASP A 398 26.60 -0.44 -2.94
N ILE A 399 25.32 -0.41 -2.54
CA ILE A 399 24.19 -0.42 -3.48
C ILE A 399 24.22 0.77 -4.47
N GLY A 400 24.89 1.86 -4.10
CA GLY A 400 25.08 3.03 -4.96
C GLY A 400 25.88 2.74 -6.22
N HIS A 401 26.63 1.64 -6.29
CA HIS A 401 27.35 1.25 -7.52
C HIS A 401 26.42 0.83 -8.67
N PHE A 402 25.20 0.38 -8.34
CA PHE A 402 24.17 0.01 -9.32
C PHE A 402 23.27 1.21 -9.69
N ARG A 403 23.47 2.37 -9.05
CA ARG A 403 22.55 3.50 -9.13
C ARG A 403 23.28 4.77 -9.54
N GLY A 404 22.95 5.30 -10.71
CA GLY A 404 23.41 6.61 -11.17
C GLY A 404 23.85 6.63 -12.63
N SER A 405 24.17 7.82 -13.13
CA SER A 405 24.79 8.02 -14.45
C SER A 405 26.26 7.62 -14.50
N LEU A 406 26.87 7.34 -13.34
CA LEU A 406 28.27 6.94 -13.21
C LEU A 406 28.34 5.54 -12.57
N HIS A 407 28.82 4.56 -13.34
CA HIS A 407 28.94 3.16 -12.90
C HIS A 407 30.27 2.96 -12.16
N GLY A 408 30.49 1.81 -11.51
CA GLY A 408 31.77 1.47 -10.87
C GLY A 408 33.00 1.60 -11.79
N ARG A 409 32.81 1.59 -13.12
CA ARG A 409 33.84 1.84 -14.14
C ARG A 409 34.41 3.27 -14.11
N ASP A 410 33.66 4.24 -13.59
CA ASP A 410 34.09 5.65 -13.55
C ASP A 410 35.04 5.96 -12.38
N LEU A 411 34.93 5.21 -11.27
CA LEU A 411 35.94 5.21 -10.20
C LEU A 411 37.29 4.74 -10.73
N MET A 412 37.30 3.71 -11.58
CA MET A 412 38.51 3.21 -12.23
C MET A 412 39.08 4.20 -13.26
N GLN A 413 38.32 5.24 -13.65
CA GLN A 413 38.78 6.35 -14.48
C GLN A 413 39.20 7.58 -13.65
N GLY A 414 39.24 7.47 -12.32
CA GLY A 414 39.76 8.50 -11.41
C GLY A 414 38.76 9.58 -11.02
N GLN A 415 37.45 9.36 -11.19
CA GLN A 415 36.40 10.25 -10.72
C GLN A 415 35.63 9.61 -9.55
N ASP A 416 35.45 10.34 -8.45
CA ASP A 416 34.59 9.90 -7.36
C ASP A 416 33.14 9.82 -7.85
N ASN A 417 32.61 8.59 -7.96
CA ASN A 417 31.24 8.34 -8.40
C ASN A 417 30.19 8.61 -7.31
N ARG A 418 30.62 9.02 -6.10
CA ARG A 418 29.75 9.32 -4.95
C ARG A 418 28.75 8.21 -4.62
N HIS A 419 29.10 6.95 -4.88
CA HIS A 419 28.21 5.79 -4.65
C HIS A 419 27.64 5.75 -3.24
N SER A 420 28.43 6.07 -2.21
CA SER A 420 27.95 6.08 -0.82
C SER A 420 26.79 7.04 -0.59
N HIS A 421 26.84 8.24 -1.19
CA HIS A 421 25.76 9.23 -1.09
C HIS A 421 24.56 8.83 -1.94
N THR A 422 24.81 8.41 -3.18
CA THR A 422 23.75 7.99 -4.11
C THR A 422 22.97 6.79 -3.57
N GLY A 423 23.68 5.81 -3.00
CA GLY A 423 23.09 4.64 -2.34
C GLY A 423 22.27 5.03 -1.13
N ALA A 424 22.82 5.84 -0.22
CA ALA A 424 22.10 6.31 0.96
C ALA A 424 20.84 7.15 0.61
N ASP A 425 20.94 8.06 -0.37
CA ASP A 425 19.80 8.87 -0.84
C ASP A 425 18.70 8.00 -1.45
N TRP A 426 19.07 6.93 -2.16
CA TRP A 426 18.11 5.97 -2.71
C TRP A 426 17.46 5.14 -1.60
N LEU A 427 18.24 4.63 -0.64
CA LEU A 427 17.77 3.84 0.50
C LEU A 427 16.88 4.64 1.46
N ALA A 428 17.09 5.95 1.60
CA ALA A 428 16.32 6.83 2.47
C ALA A 428 14.82 6.93 2.13
N ARG A 429 14.42 6.40 0.96
CA ARG A 429 12.99 6.23 0.61
C ARG A 429 12.30 5.19 1.47
N TRP A 430 13.06 4.23 2.00
CA TRP A 430 12.54 3.05 2.68
C TRP A 430 13.13 2.86 4.07
N PHE A 431 14.38 3.25 4.30
CA PHE A 431 15.08 3.02 5.55
C PHE A 431 15.36 4.32 6.30
N GLY A 432 15.45 4.24 7.62
CA GLY A 432 15.80 5.37 8.47
C GLY A 432 17.29 5.69 8.50
N PRO A 433 17.67 6.82 9.13
CA PRO A 433 19.07 7.24 9.31
C PRO A 433 19.98 6.18 9.93
N GLU A 434 19.45 5.32 10.79
CA GLU A 434 20.17 4.21 11.40
C GLU A 434 20.72 3.17 10.39
N VAL A 435 20.11 3.07 9.20
CA VAL A 435 20.64 2.28 8.09
C VAL A 435 21.37 3.18 7.10
N THR A 436 20.79 4.33 6.75
CA THR A 436 21.30 5.14 5.63
C THR A 436 22.53 5.95 5.94
N GLU A 437 22.74 6.41 7.18
CA GLU A 437 23.93 7.20 7.54
C GLU A 437 25.20 6.35 7.60
N PRO A 438 25.19 5.12 8.17
CA PRO A 438 26.35 4.23 8.05
C PRO A 438 26.71 3.93 6.59
N VAL A 439 25.70 3.73 5.73
CA VAL A 439 25.89 3.59 4.27
C VAL A 439 26.46 4.86 3.66
N ARG A 440 25.98 6.05 4.03
CA ARG A 440 26.48 7.32 3.49
C ARG A 440 27.94 7.57 3.86
N LEU A 441 28.30 7.22 5.09
CA LEU A 441 29.56 7.60 5.71
C LEU A 441 30.65 6.53 5.57
N HIS A 442 30.38 5.33 5.08
CA HIS A 442 31.37 4.23 5.05
C HIS A 442 32.66 4.58 4.27
N VAL A 443 32.56 5.36 3.18
CA VAL A 443 33.73 5.88 2.45
C VAL A 443 34.54 6.86 3.30
N ALA A 444 33.87 7.77 4.01
CA ALA A 444 34.53 8.71 4.92
C ALA A 444 35.17 7.98 6.12
N ALA A 445 34.52 6.92 6.61
CA ALA A 445 35.05 6.06 7.67
C ALA A 445 36.37 5.38 7.26
N LYS A 446 36.54 5.02 5.97
CA LYS A 446 37.83 4.52 5.44
C LYS A 446 38.93 5.57 5.59
N ARG A 447 38.67 6.81 5.16
CA ARG A 447 39.63 7.92 5.27
C ARG A 447 39.97 8.23 6.73
N TYR A 448 38.97 8.19 7.60
CA TYR A 448 39.12 8.37 9.05
C TYR A 448 40.01 7.29 9.66
N LEU A 449 39.72 6.00 9.43
CA LEU A 449 40.50 4.88 9.98
C LEU A 449 41.96 4.90 9.53
N CYS A 450 42.23 5.26 8.27
CA CYS A 450 43.60 5.46 7.78
C CYS A 450 44.36 6.59 8.46
N ALA A 451 43.65 7.60 8.99
CA ALA A 451 44.25 8.73 9.70
C ALA A 451 44.48 8.44 11.19
N VAL A 452 43.51 7.79 11.86
CA VAL A 452 43.51 7.68 13.33
C VAL A 452 43.97 6.33 13.87
N GLU A 453 43.98 5.27 13.06
CA GLU A 453 44.37 3.92 13.49
C GLU A 453 45.70 3.51 12.84
N PRO A 454 46.83 3.56 13.57
CA PRO A 454 48.13 3.15 13.05
C PRO A 454 48.08 1.72 12.50
N GLY A 455 48.55 1.54 11.26
CA GLY A 455 48.57 0.23 10.60
C GLY A 455 47.26 -0.16 9.91
N TYR A 456 46.18 0.62 10.01
CA TYR A 456 44.94 0.34 9.27
C TYR A 456 45.16 0.38 7.75
N ARG A 457 45.82 1.41 7.25
CA ARG A 457 46.09 1.57 5.80
C ARG A 457 46.81 0.37 5.19
N ALA A 458 47.72 -0.27 5.94
CA ALA A 458 48.46 -1.45 5.48
C ALA A 458 47.58 -2.71 5.31
N ARG A 459 46.33 -2.70 5.81
CA ARG A 459 45.37 -3.78 5.66
C ARG A 459 44.37 -3.56 4.52
N LEU A 460 44.41 -2.40 3.85
CA LEU A 460 43.53 -2.15 2.72
C LEU A 460 43.87 -3.08 1.56
N SER A 461 42.85 -3.60 0.89
CA SER A 461 43.02 -4.24 -0.42
C SER A 461 43.53 -3.23 -1.47
N GLU A 462 44.06 -3.74 -2.59
CA GLU A 462 44.59 -2.89 -3.67
C GLU A 462 43.52 -1.94 -4.22
N ALA A 463 42.28 -2.43 -4.42
CA ALA A 463 41.16 -1.60 -4.85
C ALA A 463 40.79 -0.52 -3.81
N SER A 464 40.86 -0.85 -2.52
CA SER A 464 40.55 0.10 -1.44
C SER A 464 41.61 1.19 -1.26
N GLU A 465 42.89 0.86 -1.46
CA GLU A 465 43.99 1.84 -1.49
C GLU A 465 43.89 2.74 -2.72
N TYR A 466 43.56 2.20 -3.89
CA TYR A 466 43.34 3.01 -5.10
C TYR A 466 42.20 4.01 -4.91
N THR A 467 41.02 3.54 -4.46
CA THR A 467 39.85 4.40 -4.23
C THR A 467 40.08 5.41 -3.12
N LEU A 468 40.86 5.09 -2.07
CA LEU A 468 41.25 6.05 -1.03
C LEU A 468 41.94 7.28 -1.64
N ASN A 469 42.84 7.09 -2.59
CA ASN A 469 43.55 8.20 -3.25
C ASN A 469 42.62 9.04 -4.14
N VAL A 470 41.68 8.40 -4.85
CA VAL A 470 40.66 9.11 -5.65
C VAL A 470 39.71 9.93 -4.75
N GLN A 471 39.47 9.47 -3.53
CA GLN A 471 38.53 10.08 -2.57
C GLN A 471 39.18 11.10 -1.62
N GLY A 472 40.40 11.56 -1.92
CA GLY A 472 41.08 12.62 -1.17
C GLY A 472 42.08 12.14 -0.09
N GLY A 473 42.33 10.83 0.02
CA GLY A 473 43.33 10.28 0.94
C GLY A 473 42.88 10.22 2.41
N PRO A 474 43.79 9.82 3.33
CA PRO A 474 43.54 9.87 4.77
C PRO A 474 43.16 11.28 5.23
N MET A 475 42.24 11.37 6.19
CA MET A 475 41.82 12.66 6.76
C MET A 475 42.97 13.36 7.49
N ASP A 476 42.94 14.70 7.50
CA ASP A 476 43.73 15.48 8.45
C ASP A 476 43.09 15.51 9.86
N GLU A 477 43.78 16.09 10.84
CA GLU A 477 43.31 16.11 12.24
C GLU A 477 41.97 16.86 12.42
N PRO A 478 41.76 18.05 11.82
CA PRO A 478 40.45 18.71 11.80
C PRO A 478 39.34 17.88 11.14
N GLU A 479 39.60 17.27 9.98
CA GLU A 479 38.63 16.41 9.27
C GLU A 479 38.24 15.20 10.12
N ALA A 480 39.22 14.54 10.74
CA ALA A 480 38.98 13.39 11.60
C ALA A 480 38.18 13.75 12.86
N ALA A 481 38.47 14.90 13.47
CA ALA A 481 37.71 15.41 14.61
C ALA A 481 36.25 15.75 14.22
N ALA A 482 36.04 16.34 13.03
CA ALA A 482 34.71 16.63 12.52
C ALA A 482 33.92 15.36 12.20
N PHE A 483 34.56 14.35 11.56
CA PHE A 483 33.94 13.07 11.26
C PHE A 483 33.47 12.34 12.52
N ALA A 484 34.31 12.29 13.56
CA ALA A 484 33.99 11.60 14.82
C ALA A 484 32.77 12.19 15.54
N LEU A 485 32.36 13.42 15.22
CA LEU A 485 31.18 14.09 15.78
C LEU A 485 29.91 13.90 14.94
N LEU A 486 30.01 13.26 13.75
CA LEU A 486 28.84 13.04 12.90
C LEU A 486 27.92 11.95 13.51
N PRO A 487 26.59 12.16 13.51
CA PRO A 487 25.65 11.09 13.80
C PRO A 487 25.89 9.89 12.86
N GLY A 488 26.03 8.69 13.43
CA GLY A 488 26.31 7.46 12.65
C GLY A 488 27.79 7.22 12.31
N ALA A 489 28.73 8.06 12.78
CA ALA A 489 30.16 7.86 12.52
C ALA A 489 30.72 6.55 13.10
N GLU A 490 30.35 6.20 14.33
CA GLU A 490 30.77 4.95 14.97
C GLU A 490 30.24 3.72 14.21
N ASP A 491 28.97 3.78 13.81
CA ASP A 491 28.32 2.75 13.02
C ASP A 491 28.94 2.61 11.62
N ALA A 492 29.26 3.74 10.96
CA ALA A 492 29.96 3.75 9.69
C ALA A 492 31.36 3.14 9.78
N VAL A 493 32.06 3.36 10.91
CA VAL A 493 33.34 2.70 11.20
C VAL A 493 33.15 1.20 11.37
N ALA A 494 32.09 0.74 12.04
CA ALA A 494 31.78 -0.68 12.14
C ALA A 494 31.50 -1.30 10.77
N VAL A 495 30.62 -0.67 9.96
CA VAL A 495 30.33 -1.09 8.58
C VAL A 495 31.61 -1.17 7.75
N ARG A 496 32.46 -0.14 7.80
CA ARG A 496 33.70 -0.12 7.02
C ARG A 496 34.69 -1.23 7.42
N ARG A 497 34.70 -1.66 8.68
CA ARG A 497 35.52 -2.79 9.13
C ARG A 497 35.02 -4.12 8.58
N TRP A 498 33.71 -4.31 8.45
CA TRP A 498 33.15 -5.52 7.83
C TRP A 498 33.31 -5.54 6.32
N ASP A 499 33.13 -4.39 5.66
CA ASP A 499 33.47 -4.17 4.26
C ASP A 499 34.94 -4.56 3.95
N GLU A 500 35.91 -4.12 4.76
CA GLU A 500 37.31 -4.53 4.53
C GLU A 500 37.54 -6.05 4.72
N GLN A 501 36.75 -6.73 5.57
CA GLN A 501 36.84 -8.18 5.77
C GLN A 501 36.17 -8.99 4.63
N ALA A 502 35.30 -8.36 3.86
CA ALA A 502 34.35 -9.00 2.95
C ALA A 502 34.90 -9.20 1.52
N LYS A 503 36.13 -9.69 1.39
CA LYS A 503 36.81 -9.84 0.08
C LYS A 503 37.44 -11.23 -0.10
N VAL A 504 36.81 -12.25 0.48
CA VAL A 504 37.34 -13.61 0.46
C VAL A 504 36.62 -14.41 -0.62
N ALA A 505 37.33 -14.71 -1.71
CA ALA A 505 36.80 -15.49 -2.83
C ALA A 505 36.25 -16.86 -2.36
N GLY A 506 35.02 -17.18 -2.76
CA GLY A 506 34.36 -18.45 -2.42
C GLY A 506 33.99 -18.64 -0.94
N ALA A 507 34.04 -17.58 -0.11
CA ALA A 507 33.58 -17.67 1.27
C ALA A 507 32.08 -17.98 1.33
N PRO A 508 31.64 -18.92 2.19
CA PRO A 508 30.22 -19.24 2.32
C PRO A 508 29.49 -18.09 3.03
N THR A 509 28.43 -17.59 2.40
CA THR A 509 27.52 -16.60 2.98
C THR A 509 26.07 -17.04 2.82
N PRO A 510 25.16 -16.58 3.70
CA PRO A 510 23.74 -16.57 3.37
C PRO A 510 23.49 -15.79 2.07
N ASP A 511 22.41 -16.11 1.37
CA ASP A 511 21.96 -15.36 0.20
C ASP A 511 21.12 -14.13 0.60
N PHE A 512 20.62 -13.39 -0.39
CA PHE A 512 19.78 -12.21 -0.12
C PHE A 512 18.45 -12.58 0.57
N GLU A 513 17.87 -13.75 0.28
CA GLU A 513 16.58 -14.16 0.85
C GLU A 513 16.67 -14.40 2.36
N HIS A 514 17.84 -14.81 2.87
CA HIS A 514 18.10 -14.85 4.31
C HIS A 514 17.89 -13.48 4.99
N TYR A 515 18.34 -12.40 4.37
CA TYR A 515 18.24 -11.04 4.93
C TYR A 515 16.93 -10.31 4.57
N ARG A 516 16.16 -10.81 3.61
CA ARG A 516 14.93 -10.17 3.13
C ARG A 516 13.89 -9.90 4.25
N PRO A 517 13.63 -10.82 5.21
CA PRO A 517 12.73 -10.54 6.34
C PRO A 517 13.23 -9.40 7.24
N LEU A 518 14.55 -9.34 7.48
CA LEU A 518 15.19 -8.27 8.26
C LEU A 518 15.03 -6.92 7.56
N LEU A 519 15.27 -6.86 6.25
CA LEU A 519 15.05 -5.64 5.47
C LEU A 519 13.58 -5.21 5.52
N ALA A 520 12.64 -6.14 5.31
CA ALA A 520 11.20 -5.85 5.35
C ALA A 520 10.75 -5.26 6.70
N ALA A 521 11.32 -5.74 7.81
CA ALA A 521 11.03 -5.25 9.15
C ALA A 521 11.57 -3.82 9.41
N LEU A 522 12.68 -3.45 8.78
CA LEU A 522 13.31 -2.13 8.93
C LEU A 522 12.71 -1.05 7.99
N MET A 523 11.93 -1.45 6.97
CA MET A 523 11.31 -0.51 6.03
C MET A 523 10.19 0.32 6.69
N ARG A 524 10.23 1.63 6.46
CA ARG A 524 9.31 2.64 7.00
C ARG A 524 8.17 3.00 6.06
#